data_AF-A0A533UTS1-F1
#
_entry.id   AF-A0A533UTS1-F1
#
_cell.length_a   1.000
_cell.length_b   1.000
_cell.length_c   1.000
_cell.angle_alpha   90.00
_cell.angle_beta   90.00
_cell.angle_gamma   90.00
#
_symmetry.space_group_name_H-M   'P 1'
#
loop_
_entity.id
_entity.type
_entity.pdbx_description
1 polymer ?
#
loop_
_entity_poly.entity_id
_entity_poly.type
_entity_poly.pdbx_seq_one_letter_code
_entity_poly.pdbx_strand_id
1 'polypeptide(L)'
;LTLLSSGIASSVVGTLAGQAIMEGLLGKKVNLWLRRFVTRFINVIPTTIAILLGLDPLNILVYSQVVLSIMIPIPMIPLVIATRDKRLMGEFVNKKITTLLAVIFVGVIIV
;
A
#
# COMPACT_ATOMS: atom_id res chain seq x y z
N LEU A 1 20.59 14.59 -6.58
CA LEU A 1 19.33 14.93 -7.27
C LEU A 1 18.40 13.72 -7.37
N THR A 2 18.84 12.59 -7.96
CA THR A 2 18.04 11.36 -8.09
C THR A 2 17.40 10.86 -6.78
N LEU A 3 18.18 10.79 -5.69
CA LEU A 3 17.67 10.36 -4.37
C LEU A 3 16.66 11.35 -3.75
N LEU A 4 16.87 12.64 -3.96
CA LEU A 4 15.95 13.67 -3.48
C LEU A 4 14.63 13.61 -4.27
N SER A 5 14.72 13.49 -5.60
CA SER A 5 13.56 13.35 -6.48
C SER A 5 12.75 12.09 -6.19
N SER A 6 13.40 10.95 -5.91
CA SER A 6 12.69 9.73 -5.50
C SER A 6 11.99 9.88 -4.15
N GLY A 7 12.62 10.58 -3.20
CA GLY A 7 12.02 10.89 -1.90
C GLY A 7 10.78 11.77 -2.00
N ILE A 8 10.82 12.82 -2.84
CA ILE A 8 9.67 13.70 -3.07
C ILE A 8 8.55 12.94 -3.80
N ALA A 9 8.88 12.19 -4.85
CA ALA A 9 7.90 11.41 -5.61
C ALA A 9 7.15 10.39 -4.74
N SER A 10 7.89 9.62 -3.93
CA SER A 10 7.31 8.63 -3.01
C SER A 10 6.37 9.26 -1.98
N SER A 11 6.76 10.42 -1.42
CA SER A 11 5.94 11.16 -0.46
C SER A 11 4.61 11.63 -1.07
N VAL A 12 4.65 12.22 -2.26
CA VAL A 12 3.43 12.70 -2.95
C VAL A 12 2.50 11.54 -3.26
N VAL A 13 3.01 10.46 -3.88
CA VAL A 13 2.19 9.28 -4.20
C VAL A 13 1.61 8.64 -2.94
N GLY A 14 2.40 8.52 -1.86
CA GLY A 14 1.92 7.99 -0.59
C GLY A 14 0.78 8.83 0.02
N THR A 15 0.85 10.16 -0.07
CA THR A 15 -0.26 11.01 0.40
C THR A 15 -1.53 10.83 -0.43
N LEU A 16 -1.43 10.83 -1.77
CA LEU A 16 -2.58 10.64 -2.66
C LEU A 16 -3.21 9.26 -2.50
N ALA A 17 -2.40 8.20 -2.50
CA ALA A 17 -2.88 6.82 -2.35
C ALA A 17 -3.64 6.64 -1.03
N GLY A 18 -3.09 7.12 0.08
CA GLY A 18 -3.82 7.01 1.33
C GLY A 18 -5.02 7.98 1.46
N GLN A 19 -5.14 9.03 0.63
CA GLN A 19 -6.39 9.80 0.56
C GLN A 19 -7.47 8.95 -0.11
N ALA A 20 -7.16 8.35 -1.25
CA ALA A 20 -8.10 7.50 -1.99
C ALA A 20 -8.56 6.31 -1.14
N ILE A 21 -7.65 5.65 -0.42
CA ILE A 21 -8.00 4.53 0.46
C ILE A 21 -8.86 5.01 1.64
N MET A 22 -8.47 6.10 2.32
CA MET A 22 -9.25 6.61 3.46
C MET A 22 -10.64 7.08 3.04
N GLU A 23 -10.76 7.83 1.95
CA GLU A 23 -12.07 8.26 1.43
C GLU A 23 -12.92 7.07 0.98
N GLY A 24 -12.30 6.08 0.33
CA GLY A 24 -12.98 4.85 -0.09
C GLY A 24 -13.47 3.99 1.07
N LEU A 25 -12.73 3.91 2.18
CA LEU A 25 -13.10 3.09 3.34
C LEU A 25 -13.98 3.82 4.37
N LEU A 26 -13.72 5.10 4.64
CA LEU A 26 -14.44 5.88 5.66
C LEU A 26 -15.63 6.67 5.09
N GLY A 27 -15.71 6.84 3.77
CA GLY A 27 -16.76 7.62 3.09
C GLY A 27 -16.74 9.12 3.41
N LYS A 28 -15.67 9.64 4.04
CA LYS A 28 -15.54 11.04 4.47
C LYS A 28 -14.16 11.59 4.13
N LYS A 29 -14.12 12.86 3.74
CA LYS A 29 -12.86 13.60 3.52
C LYS A 29 -12.20 13.91 4.86
N VAL A 30 -11.05 13.29 5.12
CA VAL A 30 -10.26 13.53 6.34
C VAL A 30 -9.37 14.77 6.15
N ASN A 31 -9.29 15.65 7.14
CA ASN A 31 -8.43 16.83 7.11
C ASN A 31 -6.95 16.43 6.89
N LEU A 32 -6.30 16.97 5.85
CA LEU A 32 -4.93 16.63 5.44
C LEU A 32 -3.90 16.85 6.57
N TRP A 33 -4.09 17.90 7.36
CA TRP A 33 -3.17 18.23 8.46
C TRP A 33 -3.23 17.19 9.57
N LEU A 34 -4.45 16.84 10.00
CA LEU A 34 -4.65 15.83 11.03
C LEU A 34 -4.10 14.48 10.56
N ARG A 35 -4.35 14.10 9.31
CA ARG A 35 -3.82 12.87 8.72
C ARG A 35 -2.29 12.86 8.72
N ARG A 36 -1.64 13.94 8.28
CA ARG A 36 -0.18 14.02 8.19
C ARG A 36 0.48 13.95 9.57
N PHE A 37 -0.12 14.57 10.58
CA PHE A 37 0.36 14.44 11.96
C PHE A 37 0.19 13.01 12.47
N VAL A 38 -1.01 12.44 12.37
CA VAL A 38 -1.30 11.08 12.89
C VAL A 38 -0.40 10.03 12.24
N THR A 39 -0.26 10.02 10.90
CA THR A 39 0.60 9.04 10.22
C THR A 39 2.08 9.25 10.53
N ARG A 40 2.53 10.50 10.70
CA ARG A 40 3.90 10.79 11.10
C ARG A 40 4.18 10.35 12.53
N PHE A 41 3.25 10.56 13.47
CA PHE A 41 3.37 10.05 14.83
C PHE A 41 3.40 8.52 14.85
N ILE A 42 2.46 7.87 14.15
CA ILE A 42 2.40 6.40 14.06
C ILE A 42 3.67 5.80 13.47
N ASN A 43 4.31 6.43 12.49
CA ASN A 43 5.57 5.91 11.93
C ASN A 43 6.79 6.24 12.78
N VAL A 44 6.87 7.45 13.34
CA VAL A 44 8.07 7.91 14.07
C VAL A 44 8.19 7.22 15.42
N ILE A 45 7.08 7.08 16.17
CA ILE A 45 7.10 6.48 17.52
C ILE A 45 7.76 5.08 17.55
N PRO A 46 7.29 4.07 16.79
CA PRO A 46 7.88 2.74 16.82
C PRO A 46 9.32 2.73 16.30
N THR A 47 9.63 3.56 15.30
CA THR A 47 11.00 3.70 14.78
C THR A 47 11.95 4.27 15.83
N THR A 48 11.52 5.32 16.55
CA THR A 48 12.31 5.95 17.62
C THR A 48 12.53 5.00 18.79
N ILE A 49 11.49 4.26 19.22
CA ILE A 49 11.62 3.25 20.27
C ILE A 49 12.61 2.16 19.85
N ALA A 50 12.50 1.65 18.62
CA ALA A 50 13.39 0.62 18.10
C ALA A 50 14.87 1.08 18.08
N ILE A 51 15.13 2.33 17.66
CA ILE A 51 16.48 2.90 17.66
C ILE A 51 17.01 3.07 19.11
N LEU A 52 16.18 3.55 20.04
CA LEU A 52 16.58 3.70 21.44
C LEU A 52 16.91 2.36 22.12
N LEU A 53 16.28 1.27 21.67
CA LEU A 53 16.60 -0.11 22.08
C LEU A 53 17.87 -0.67 21.42
N GLY A 54 18.55 0.12 20.58
CA GLY A 54 19.79 -0.28 19.91
C GLY A 54 19.61 -1.15 18.67
N LEU A 55 18.40 -1.22 18.11
CA LEU A 55 18.17 -1.97 16.87
C LEU A 55 18.76 -1.23 15.67
N ASP A 56 19.41 -2.00 14.78
CA ASP A 56 19.99 -1.47 13.56
C ASP A 56 18.90 -0.88 12.64
N PRO A 57 19.01 0.41 12.25
CA PRO A 57 18.10 1.04 11.30
C PRO A 57 17.93 0.28 9.98
N LEU A 58 18.98 -0.41 9.50
CA LEU A 58 18.91 -1.21 8.28
C LEU A 58 17.98 -2.41 8.46
N ASN A 59 18.02 -3.07 9.61
CA ASN A 59 17.11 -4.17 9.91
C ASN A 59 15.66 -3.68 10.02
N ILE A 60 15.43 -2.53 10.67
CA ILE A 60 14.09 -1.90 10.75
C ILE A 60 13.56 -1.58 9.35
N LEU A 61 14.41 -1.08 8.46
CA LEU A 61 14.05 -0.82 7.08
C LEU A 61 13.68 -2.10 6.32
N VAL A 62 14.47 -3.16 6.44
CA VAL A 62 14.19 -4.46 5.81
C VAL A 62 12.89 -5.06 6.34
N TYR A 63 12.66 -5.03 7.65
CA TYR A 63 11.40 -5.50 8.24
C TYR A 63 10.19 -4.72 7.71
N SER A 64 10.32 -3.40 7.52
CA SER A 64 9.25 -2.58 6.93
C SER A 64 8.91 -3.05 5.51
N GLN A 65 9.90 -3.47 4.73
CA GLN A 65 9.67 -4.03 3.39
C GLN A 65 9.00 -5.41 3.45
N VAL A 66 9.37 -6.25 4.41
CA VAL A 66 8.71 -7.56 4.62
C VAL A 66 7.23 -7.36 4.97
N VAL A 67 6.93 -6.43 5.88
CA VAL A 67 5.55 -6.10 6.23
C VAL A 67 4.78 -5.58 5.02
N LEU A 68 5.38 -4.73 4.19
CA LEU A 68 4.79 -4.26 2.94
C LEU A 68 4.46 -5.42 2.00
N SER A 69 5.38 -6.37 1.80
CA SER A 69 5.13 -7.55 0.95
C SER A 69 3.94 -8.37 1.43
N ILE A 70 3.81 -8.57 2.74
CA ILE A 70 2.67 -9.28 3.34
C ILE A 70 1.35 -8.50 3.17
N MET A 71 1.42 -7.17 3.06
CA MET A 71 0.23 -6.33 2.86
C MET A 71 -0.25 -6.26 1.41
N ILE A 72 0.61 -6.47 0.40
CA ILE A 72 0.26 -6.39 -1.04
C ILE A 72 -0.90 -7.34 -1.46
N PRO A 73 -1.01 -8.59 -0.98
CA PRO A 73 -2.10 -9.49 -1.36
C PRO A 73 -3.50 -8.96 -1.00
N ILE A 74 -3.61 -8.24 0.12
CA ILE A 74 -4.88 -7.79 0.69
C ILE A 74 -5.69 -6.96 -0.32
N PRO A 75 -5.14 -5.91 -0.97
CA PRO A 75 -5.84 -5.18 -2.04
C PRO A 75 -5.87 -5.91 -3.38
N MET A 76 -4.91 -6.80 -3.67
CA MET A 76 -4.88 -7.52 -4.96
C MET A 76 -6.03 -8.51 -5.11
N ILE A 77 -6.38 -9.25 -4.06
CA ILE A 77 -7.48 -10.23 -4.11
C ILE A 77 -8.81 -9.58 -4.53
N PRO A 78 -9.34 -8.54 -3.86
CA PRO A 78 -10.58 -7.88 -4.26
C PRO A 78 -10.46 -7.22 -5.63
N LEU A 79 -9.27 -6.76 -6.04
CA LEU A 79 -9.06 -6.22 -7.37
C LEU A 79 -9.24 -7.29 -8.45
N VAL A 80 -8.70 -8.49 -8.27
CA VAL A 80 -8.88 -9.61 -9.21
C VAL A 80 -10.35 -10.05 -9.26
N ILE A 81 -11.04 -10.08 -8.11
CA ILE A 81 -12.46 -10.41 -8.04
C ILE A 81 -13.30 -9.34 -8.77
N ALA A 82 -13.06 -8.05 -8.48
CA ALA A 82 -13.79 -6.94 -9.08
C ALA A 82 -13.57 -6.83 -10.59
N THR A 83 -12.34 -7.05 -11.06
CA THR A 83 -12.01 -7.00 -12.50
C THR A 83 -12.53 -8.20 -13.29
N ARG A 84 -12.88 -9.30 -12.61
CA ARG A 84 -13.53 -10.48 -13.21
C ARG A 84 -15.06 -10.36 -13.25
N ASP A 85 -15.66 -9.52 -12.41
CA ASP A 85 -17.10 -9.41 -12.32
C ASP A 85 -17.68 -8.66 -13.54
N LYS A 86 -18.53 -9.37 -14.30
CA LYS A 86 -19.26 -8.81 -15.45
C LYS A 86 -20.23 -7.70 -15.06
N ARG A 87 -20.74 -7.70 -13.83
CA ARG A 87 -21.64 -6.67 -13.33
C ARG A 87 -20.92 -5.36 -13.04
N LEU A 88 -19.65 -5.42 -12.63
CA LEU A 88 -18.83 -4.24 -12.31
C LEU A 88 -18.10 -3.68 -13.54
N MET A 89 -17.56 -4.55 -14.40
CA MET A 89 -16.71 -4.16 -15.54
C MET A 89 -17.44 -4.09 -16.90
N GLY A 90 -18.65 -4.66 -17.01
CA GLY A 90 -19.43 -4.64 -18.26
C GLY A 90 -18.69 -5.30 -19.43
N GLU A 91 -18.37 -4.52 -20.47
CA GLU A 91 -17.62 -4.99 -21.64
C GLU A 91 -16.10 -5.08 -21.41
N PHE A 92 -15.57 -4.43 -20.37
CA PHE A 92 -14.14 -4.38 -20.04
C PHE A 92 -13.69 -5.50 -19.09
N VAL A 93 -14.46 -6.58 -19.01
CA VAL A 93 -14.15 -7.71 -18.13
C VAL A 93 -12.87 -8.41 -18.58
N ASN A 94 -12.04 -8.77 -17.60
CA ASN A 94 -10.81 -9.49 -17.88
C ASN A 94 -11.07 -10.77 -18.67
N LYS A 95 -10.28 -10.98 -19.73
CA LYS A 95 -10.26 -12.24 -20.48
C LYS A 95 -9.79 -13.35 -19.55
N LYS A 96 -10.24 -14.59 -19.78
CA LYS A 96 -9.89 -15.76 -18.95
C LYS A 96 -8.37 -15.92 -18.76
N ILE A 97 -7.58 -15.60 -19.78
CA ILE A 97 -6.10 -15.63 -19.73
C ILE A 97 -5.56 -14.59 -18.74
N THR A 98 -6.04 -13.33 -18.81
CA THR A 98 -5.62 -12.26 -17.90
C THR A 98 -6.00 -12.56 -16.46
N THR A 99 -7.20 -13.11 -16.23
CA THR A 99 -7.62 -13.55 -14.89
C THR A 99 -6.76 -14.69 -14.37
N LEU A 100 -6.42 -15.69 -15.20
CA LEU A 100 -5.58 -16.80 -14.81
C LEU A 100 -4.18 -16.32 -14.41
N LEU A 101 -3.55 -15.47 -15.23
CA LEU A 101 -2.26 -14.86 -14.92
C LEU A 101 -2.32 -14.05 -13.63
N ALA A 102 -3.34 -13.20 -13.45
CA ALA A 102 -3.49 -12.40 -12.25
C ALA A 102 -3.62 -13.27 -10.97
N VAL A 103 -4.37 -14.36 -11.03
CA VAL A 103 -4.49 -15.32 -9.92
C VAL A 103 -3.16 -16.01 -9.63
N ILE A 104 -2.40 -16.39 -10.67
CA ILE A 104 -1.07 -16.99 -10.50
C ILE A 104 -0.12 -15.99 -9.80
N PHE A 105 -0.07 -14.74 -10.27
CA PHE A 105 0.79 -13.72 -9.64
C PHE A 105 0.39 -13.45 -8.19
N VAL A 106 -0.90 -13.35 -7.89
CA VAL A 106 -1.36 -13.22 -6.49
C VAL A 106 -0.94 -14.43 -5.66
N GLY A 107 -1.08 -15.65 -6.20
CA GLY A 107 -0.63 -16.87 -5.53
C GLY A 107 0.87 -16.88 -5.25
N VAL A 108 1.70 -16.44 -6.19
CA VAL A 108 3.16 -16.34 -6.03
C VAL A 108 3.56 -15.29 -4.99
N ILE A 109 2.83 -14.17 -4.87
CA ILE A 109 3.16 -13.14 -3.87
C ILE A 109 2.82 -13.59 -2.45
N ILE A 110 1.86 -14.51 -2.29
CA ILE A 110 1.41 -15.03 -1.00
C ILE A 110 2.34 -16.13 -0.45
N VAL A 111 2.99 -16.89 -1.34
CA VAL A 111 3.89 -18.02 -1.00
C VAL A 111 5.31 -17.53 -0.81
#